data_AF-A0ABD6EZ83-F1
#
_entry.id   AF-A0ABD6EZ83-F1
#
_cell.length_a   1.000
_cell.length_b   1.000
_cell.length_c   1.000
_cell.angle_alpha   90.00
_cell.angle_beta   90.00
_cell.angle_gamma   90.00
#
_symmetry.space_group_name_H-M   'P 1'
#
loop_
_entity.id
_entity.type
_entity.pdbx_description
1 polymer ?
#
loop_
_entity_poly.entity_id
_entity_poly.type
_entity_poly.pdbx_seq_one_letter_code
_entity_poly.pdbx_strand_id
1 'polypeptide(L)'
;MFRCILQNANGEESQQQRISANQRERRRTKELNDAFAVLRRIVPSLPSDKMSKIHTLRIAADYIRFLDQMNADGCRLFGCEMSLSDGGNLQTTFNMWRGGMASQPHYYPEQLPSQQYVKPENNGWFTGSETLNQQQSVSL
;
A
#
# COMPACT_ATOMS: atom_id res chain seq x y z
N MET A 1 -14.71 11.88 -52.00
CA MET A 1 -15.55 11.32 -50.91
C MET A 1 -14.95 10.07 -50.25
N PHE A 2 -14.31 9.14 -50.97
CA PHE A 2 -13.81 7.87 -50.40
C PHE A 2 -12.68 7.97 -49.36
N ARG A 3 -11.90 9.06 -49.33
CA ARG A 3 -10.78 9.22 -48.39
C ARG A 3 -11.22 9.59 -46.95
N CYS A 4 -12.46 10.06 -46.76
CA CYS A 4 -13.02 10.46 -45.46
C CYS A 4 -13.52 9.24 -44.64
N ILE A 5 -13.96 8.17 -45.31
CA ILE A 5 -14.52 6.98 -44.65
C ILE A 5 -13.42 6.14 -43.96
N LEU A 6 -12.22 6.09 -44.55
CA LEU A 6 -11.10 5.32 -43.97
C LEU A 6 -10.47 5.99 -42.72
N GLN A 7 -10.54 7.32 -42.61
CA GLN A 7 -10.05 8.02 -41.41
C GLN A 7 -10.98 7.83 -40.21
N ASN A 8 -12.30 7.67 -40.43
CA ASN A 8 -13.24 7.36 -39.36
C ASN A 8 -13.07 5.93 -38.82
N ALA A 9 -12.86 4.93 -39.69
CA ALA A 9 -12.66 3.54 -39.26
C ALA A 9 -11.42 3.37 -38.35
N ASN A 10 -10.32 4.05 -38.65
CA ASN A 10 -9.09 3.99 -37.85
C ASN A 10 -9.23 4.69 -36.49
N GLY A 11 -10.04 5.76 -36.42
CA GLY A 11 -10.37 6.45 -35.17
C GLY A 11 -11.31 5.62 -34.27
N GLU A 12 -12.31 4.98 -34.89
CA GLU A 12 -13.25 4.10 -34.20
C GLU A 12 -12.58 2.84 -33.65
N GLU A 13 -11.66 2.23 -34.41
CA GLU A 13 -10.87 1.08 -33.94
C GLU A 13 -9.96 1.47 -32.78
N SER A 14 -9.25 2.61 -32.87
CA SER A 14 -8.44 3.14 -31.78
C SER A 14 -9.28 3.44 -30.52
N GLN A 15 -10.49 3.99 -30.69
CA GLN A 15 -11.42 4.24 -29.60
C GLN A 15 -11.93 2.94 -28.97
N GLN A 16 -12.24 1.92 -29.77
CA GLN A 16 -12.63 0.59 -29.29
C GLN A 16 -11.48 -0.10 -28.52
N GLN A 17 -10.25 0.01 -28.99
CA GLN A 17 -9.06 -0.48 -28.29
C GLN A 17 -8.89 0.22 -26.93
N ARG A 18 -9.04 1.55 -26.87
CA ARG A 18 -9.01 2.32 -25.61
C ARG A 18 -10.12 1.91 -24.65
N ILE A 19 -11.35 1.71 -25.15
CA ILE A 19 -12.48 1.24 -24.33
C ILE A 19 -12.19 -0.15 -23.78
N SER A 20 -11.70 -1.08 -24.61
CA SER A 20 -11.32 -2.44 -24.21
C SER A 20 -10.21 -2.43 -23.16
N ALA A 21 -9.17 -1.61 -23.34
CA ALA A 21 -8.10 -1.44 -22.37
C ALA A 21 -8.61 -0.88 -21.03
N ASN A 22 -9.46 0.16 -21.06
CA ASN A 22 -10.07 0.75 -19.87
C ASN A 22 -10.96 -0.26 -19.13
N GLN A 23 -11.75 -1.07 -19.85
CA GLN A 23 -12.58 -2.11 -19.23
C GLN A 23 -11.71 -3.16 -18.52
N ARG A 24 -10.60 -3.55 -19.13
CA ARG A 24 -9.64 -4.51 -18.56
C ARG A 24 -9.02 -3.96 -17.28
N GLU A 25 -8.58 -2.71 -17.28
CA GLU A 25 -7.98 -2.10 -16.08
C GLU A 25 -9.01 -1.90 -14.96
N ARG A 26 -10.25 -1.55 -15.30
CA ARG A 26 -11.36 -1.51 -14.35
C ARG A 26 -11.61 -2.88 -13.73
N ARG A 27 -11.59 -3.95 -14.52
CA ARG A 27 -11.74 -5.33 -14.02
C ARG A 27 -10.59 -5.70 -13.08
N ARG A 28 -9.34 -5.45 -13.48
CA ARG A 28 -8.14 -5.68 -12.66
C ARG A 28 -8.23 -4.96 -11.32
N THR A 29 -8.64 -3.69 -11.34
CA THR A 29 -8.78 -2.87 -10.13
C THR A 29 -9.94 -3.38 -9.25
N LYS A 30 -11.04 -3.85 -9.85
CA LYS A 30 -12.16 -4.46 -9.12
C LYS A 30 -11.70 -5.71 -8.38
N GLU A 31 -11.03 -6.63 -9.06
CA GLU A 31 -10.51 -7.87 -8.46
C GLU A 31 -9.57 -7.57 -7.27
N LEU A 32 -8.70 -6.56 -7.41
CA LEU A 32 -7.84 -6.10 -6.32
C LEU A 32 -8.65 -5.57 -5.12
N ASN A 33 -9.66 -4.75 -5.37
CA ASN A 33 -10.50 -4.20 -4.31
C ASN A 33 -11.33 -5.29 -3.62
N ASP A 34 -11.79 -6.30 -4.36
CA ASP A 34 -12.53 -7.45 -3.83
C ASP A 34 -11.62 -8.27 -2.89
N ALA A 35 -10.37 -8.56 -3.30
CA ALA A 35 -9.37 -9.18 -2.44
C ALA A 35 -9.09 -8.34 -1.18
N PHE A 36 -9.05 -7.01 -1.32
CA PHE A 36 -8.87 -6.10 -0.18
C PHE A 36 -10.05 -6.13 0.78
N ALA A 37 -11.28 -6.28 0.29
CA ALA A 37 -12.47 -6.43 1.12
C ALA A 37 -12.42 -7.76 1.91
N VAL A 38 -11.95 -8.84 1.29
CA VAL A 38 -11.70 -10.12 1.99
C VAL A 38 -10.67 -9.94 3.09
N LEU A 39 -9.57 -9.23 2.82
CA LEU A 39 -8.55 -8.92 3.82
C LEU A 39 -9.14 -8.16 5.01
N ARG A 40 -9.94 -7.11 4.77
CA ARG A 40 -10.59 -6.35 5.86
C ARG A 40 -11.49 -7.20 6.75
N ARG A 41 -12.11 -8.24 6.20
CA ARG A 41 -12.98 -9.13 6.96
C ARG A 41 -12.21 -10.03 7.94
N ILE A 42 -10.98 -10.41 7.59
CA ILE A 42 -10.15 -11.29 8.42
C ILE A 42 -9.21 -10.54 9.36
N VAL A 43 -8.89 -9.28 9.03
CA VAL A 43 -8.01 -8.43 9.83
C VAL A 43 -8.78 -7.92 11.06
N PRO A 44 -8.27 -8.18 12.28
CA PRO A 44 -8.89 -7.70 13.52
C PRO A 44 -8.97 -6.16 13.59
N SER A 45 -10.16 -5.57 13.70
CA SER A 45 -10.34 -4.11 13.75
C SER A 45 -11.26 -3.66 14.88
N LEU A 46 -11.06 -2.44 15.38
CA LEU A 46 -11.99 -1.80 16.32
C LEU A 46 -13.19 -1.19 15.56
N PRO A 47 -14.38 -1.08 16.18
CA PRO A 47 -15.55 -0.44 15.57
C PRO A 47 -15.32 1.02 15.14
N SER A 48 -14.33 1.70 15.76
CA SER A 48 -13.95 3.07 15.43
C SER A 48 -12.93 3.17 14.28
N ASP A 49 -12.31 2.05 13.89
CA ASP A 49 -11.20 2.06 12.93
C ASP A 49 -11.68 2.40 11.51
N LYS A 50 -11.22 3.54 10.98
CA LYS A 50 -11.36 3.85 9.56
C LYS A 50 -10.35 3.03 8.73
N MET A 51 -10.78 1.87 8.23
CA MET A 51 -9.99 0.89 7.47
C MET A 51 -9.56 1.34 6.05
N SER A 52 -8.64 2.29 5.96
CA SER A 52 -7.98 2.67 4.70
C SER A 52 -7.07 1.55 4.15
N LYS A 53 -6.65 1.62 2.88
CA LYS A 53 -5.78 0.59 2.27
C LYS A 53 -4.46 0.43 3.04
N ILE A 54 -3.80 1.54 3.36
CA ILE A 54 -2.55 1.47 4.14
C ILE A 54 -2.79 0.97 5.56
N HIS A 55 -3.90 1.35 6.18
CA HIS A 55 -4.18 0.99 7.57
C HIS A 55 -4.49 -0.51 7.72
N THR A 56 -5.33 -1.07 6.85
CA THR A 56 -5.60 -2.51 6.83
C THR A 56 -4.32 -3.33 6.60
N LEU A 57 -3.42 -2.89 5.72
CA LEU A 57 -2.14 -3.58 5.50
C LEU A 57 -1.25 -3.55 6.75
N ARG A 58 -1.20 -2.41 7.45
CA ARG A 58 -0.44 -2.30 8.72
C ARG A 58 -0.99 -3.25 9.78
N ILE A 59 -2.29 -3.21 10.03
CA ILE A 59 -2.91 -4.09 11.03
C ILE A 59 -2.76 -5.57 10.62
N ALA A 60 -2.86 -5.90 9.33
CA ALA A 60 -2.65 -7.26 8.87
C ALA A 60 -1.23 -7.76 9.19
N ALA A 61 -0.20 -6.94 8.95
CA ALA A 61 1.18 -7.28 9.28
C ALA A 61 1.37 -7.43 10.78
N ASP A 62 0.83 -6.51 11.57
CA ASP A 62 0.86 -6.55 13.03
C ASP A 62 0.17 -7.82 13.57
N TYR A 63 -0.95 -8.21 12.96
CA TYR A 63 -1.68 -9.42 13.34
C TYR A 63 -0.90 -10.69 13.05
N ILE A 64 -0.22 -10.78 11.90
CA ILE A 64 0.66 -11.92 11.59
C ILE A 64 1.77 -12.03 12.67
N ARG A 65 2.44 -10.93 13.00
CA ARG A 65 3.50 -10.91 14.01
C ARG A 65 3.00 -11.33 15.39
N PHE A 66 1.80 -10.88 15.75
CA PHE A 66 1.15 -11.28 16.98
C PHE A 66 0.89 -12.79 17.02
N LEU A 67 0.38 -13.36 15.92
CA LEU A 67 0.17 -14.81 15.81
C LEU A 67 1.48 -15.60 15.88
N ASP A 68 2.55 -15.11 15.24
CA ASP A 68 3.87 -15.72 15.30
C ASP A 68 4.43 -15.72 16.73
N GLN A 69 4.30 -14.59 17.45
CA GLN A 69 4.72 -14.50 18.85
C GLN A 69 3.93 -15.46 19.75
N MET A 70 2.60 -15.51 19.57
CA MET A 70 1.76 -16.43 20.31
C MET A 70 2.15 -17.89 20.03
N ASN A 71 2.46 -18.24 18.79
CA ASN A 71 2.87 -19.60 18.44
C ASN A 71 4.24 -19.96 19.04
N ALA A 72 5.18 -19.01 19.07
CA ALA A 72 6.51 -19.21 19.65
C ALA A 72 6.48 -19.38 21.17
N ASP A 73 5.66 -18.59 21.87
CA ASP A 73 5.57 -18.57 23.33
C ASP A 73 4.62 -19.65 23.91
N GLY A 74 4.11 -20.56 23.07
CA GLY A 74 3.18 -21.61 23.49
C GLY A 74 1.83 -21.04 23.94
N CYS A 75 1.29 -20.09 23.17
CA CYS A 75 0.06 -19.33 23.44
C CYS A 75 0.12 -18.43 24.69
N ARG A 76 1.32 -18.11 25.20
CA ARG A 76 1.51 -17.17 26.31
C ARG A 76 1.79 -15.78 25.76
N LEU A 77 0.99 -14.79 26.15
CA LEU A 77 1.30 -13.39 25.85
C LEU A 77 1.86 -12.74 27.11
N PHE A 78 3.09 -12.20 27.05
CA PHE A 78 3.78 -11.61 28.21
C PHE A 78 3.93 -12.57 29.41
N GLY A 79 4.08 -13.88 29.16
CA GLY A 79 4.20 -14.89 30.21
C GLY A 79 2.91 -15.23 30.95
N CYS A 80 1.81 -14.54 30.65
CA CYS A 80 0.49 -14.89 31.14
C CYS A 80 -0.10 -16.02 30.30
N GLU A 81 -0.55 -17.09 30.96
CA GLU A 81 -1.24 -18.19 30.29
C GLU A 81 -2.61 -17.73 29.84
N MET A 82 -2.80 -17.61 28.53
CA MET A 82 -4.10 -17.27 27.97
C MET A 82 -4.94 -18.54 27.93
N SER A 83 -5.90 -18.65 28.86
CA SER A 83 -6.89 -19.72 28.77
C SER A 83 -7.86 -19.41 27.63
N LEU A 84 -7.62 -20.01 26.46
CA LEU A 84 -8.56 -20.02 25.31
C LEU A 84 -9.94 -20.63 25.69
N SER A 85 -10.04 -21.25 26.87
CA SER A 85 -11.20 -21.99 27.35
C SER A 85 -12.40 -21.14 27.77
N ASP A 86 -12.23 -19.84 28.02
CA ASP A 86 -13.32 -18.97 28.51
C ASP A 86 -13.63 -17.79 27.57
N GLY A 87 -13.71 -18.07 26.26
CA GLY A 87 -14.21 -17.10 25.28
C GLY A 87 -13.38 -15.81 25.15
N GLY A 88 -12.19 -15.76 25.75
CA GLY A 88 -11.21 -14.68 25.64
C GLY A 88 -10.78 -14.54 24.18
N ASN A 89 -11.47 -13.68 23.45
CA ASN A 89 -11.35 -13.56 22.01
C ASN A 89 -9.91 -13.17 21.62
N LEU A 90 -9.34 -13.87 20.63
CA LEU A 90 -8.06 -13.54 19.99
C LEU A 90 -7.98 -12.05 19.59
N GLN A 91 -9.11 -11.47 19.21
CA GLN A 91 -9.30 -10.03 19.00
C GLN A 91 -8.98 -9.18 20.23
N THR A 92 -9.45 -9.58 21.41
CA THR A 92 -9.21 -8.87 22.68
C THR A 92 -7.73 -8.91 23.03
N THR A 93 -7.12 -10.08 22.92
CA THR A 93 -5.69 -10.27 23.19
C THR A 93 -4.83 -9.48 22.20
N PHE A 94 -5.19 -9.50 20.91
CA PHE A 94 -4.54 -8.66 19.90
C PHE A 94 -4.71 -7.16 20.19
N ASN A 95 -5.90 -6.73 20.64
CA ASN A 95 -6.17 -5.35 21.03
C ASN A 95 -5.35 -4.91 22.26
N MET A 96 -5.13 -5.80 23.21
CA MET A 96 -4.23 -5.56 24.34
C MET A 96 -2.76 -5.51 23.88
N TRP A 97 -2.35 -6.43 23.01
CA TRP A 97 -0.98 -6.48 22.46
C TRP A 97 -0.63 -5.20 21.70
N ARG A 98 -1.55 -4.70 20.86
CA ARG A 98 -1.36 -3.44 20.12
C ARG A 98 -1.54 -2.18 20.98
N GLY A 99 -2.34 -2.25 22.06
CA GLY A 99 -2.69 -1.11 22.92
C GLY A 99 -1.76 -0.89 24.12
N GLY A 100 -1.12 -1.94 24.62
CA GLY A 100 -0.17 -1.91 25.75
C GLY A 100 1.24 -1.45 25.39
N MET A 101 1.46 -1.10 24.12
CA MET A 101 2.73 -0.64 23.57
C MET A 101 2.53 0.67 22.80
N ALA A 102 1.99 1.70 23.45
CA ALA A 102 1.99 3.08 22.92
C ALA A 102 3.41 3.69 22.87
N SER A 103 4.39 2.88 22.48
CA SER A 103 5.73 3.24 22.05
C SER A 103 6.11 2.25 20.95
N GLN A 104 5.55 2.45 19.76
CA GLN A 104 6.28 2.16 18.54
C GLN A 104 6.89 3.48 18.04
N PRO A 105 8.13 3.82 18.42
CA PRO A 105 8.97 4.60 17.53
C PRO A 105 9.44 3.68 16.39
N HIS A 106 9.16 4.10 15.16
CA HIS A 106 9.86 3.72 13.94
C HIS A 106 9.70 2.29 13.38
N TYR A 107 8.61 2.08 12.64
CA TYR A 107 8.57 1.13 11.50
C TYR A 107 8.58 1.86 10.16
N TYR A 108 9.38 2.91 10.08
CA TYR A 108 10.12 3.23 8.86
C TYR A 108 11.56 3.39 9.31
N PRO A 109 12.54 2.75 8.66
CA PRO A 109 13.88 3.31 8.64
C PRO A 109 13.71 4.78 8.27
N GLU A 110 14.02 5.69 9.20
CA GLU A 110 14.20 7.08 8.86
C GLU A 110 15.37 7.12 7.89
N GLN A 111 15.11 7.63 6.69
CA GLN A 111 15.89 7.51 5.45
C GLN A 111 15.55 6.28 4.61
N LEU A 112 14.57 6.44 3.70
CA LEU A 112 14.74 5.93 2.33
C LEU A 112 16.17 6.33 1.93
N PRO A 113 17.03 5.41 1.44
CA PRO A 113 18.32 5.81 0.91
C PRO A 113 18.04 6.97 -0.01
N SER A 114 18.73 8.09 0.22
CA SER A 114 18.66 9.25 -0.65
C SER A 114 18.65 8.69 -2.05
N GLN A 115 17.58 8.92 -2.81
CA GLN A 115 17.63 8.75 -4.25
C GLN A 115 18.69 9.76 -4.68
N GLN A 116 19.97 9.38 -4.58
CA GLN A 116 20.97 9.89 -5.49
C GLN A 116 20.40 9.47 -6.82
N TYR A 117 19.74 10.43 -7.45
CA TYR A 117 19.43 10.37 -8.85
C TYR A 117 20.76 10.09 -9.53
N VAL A 118 21.02 8.81 -9.80
CA VAL A 118 22.08 8.41 -10.69
C VAL A 118 21.61 8.99 -12.02
N LYS A 119 22.23 10.11 -12.42
CA LYS A 119 22.09 10.62 -13.78
C LYS A 119 22.32 9.40 -14.67
N PRO A 120 21.35 8.96 -15.48
CA PRO A 120 21.62 7.91 -16.43
C PRO A 120 22.85 8.35 -17.21
N GLU A 121 23.90 7.53 -17.20
CA GLU A 121 25.02 7.76 -18.10
C GLU A 121 24.45 7.97 -19.50
N ASN A 122 25.06 8.92 -20.19
CA ASN A 122 24.58 9.60 -21.38
C ASN A 122 24.27 8.64 -22.55
N ASN A 123 23.19 7.87 -22.44
CA ASN A 123 22.61 7.10 -23.52
C ASN A 123 21.61 8.00 -24.22
N GLY A 124 22.13 9.02 -24.91
CA GLY A 124 21.61 9.63 -26.15
C GLY A 124 20.13 10.05 -26.27
N TRP A 125 19.30 10.01 -25.22
CA TRP A 125 17.84 10.17 -25.35
C TRP A 125 17.25 11.44 -24.77
N PHE A 126 18.05 12.36 -24.23
CA PHE A 126 17.50 13.62 -23.71
C PHE A 126 18.45 14.80 -23.94
N THR A 127 18.38 15.42 -25.11
CA THR A 127 18.95 16.76 -25.36
C THR A 127 17.91 17.81 -24.98
N GLY A 128 18.04 18.38 -23.79
CA GLY A 128 17.25 19.51 -23.34
C GLY A 128 18.04 20.28 -22.28
N SER A 129 18.63 21.39 -22.70
CA SER A 129 19.50 22.26 -21.92
C SER A 129 18.73 23.09 -20.88
N GLU A 130 19.08 22.96 -19.59
CA GLU A 130 18.78 23.99 -18.59
C GLU A 130 20.02 24.21 -17.71
N THR A 131 20.62 25.39 -17.85
CA THR A 131 21.67 25.92 -16.97
C THR A 131 21.04 26.41 -15.66
N LEU A 132 21.35 25.73 -14.54
CA LEU A 132 21.07 26.22 -13.20
C LEU A 132 22.24 27.10 -12.72
N ASN A 133 21.94 28.33 -12.32
CA ASN A 133 22.85 29.19 -11.54
C ASN A 133 21.96 30.14 -10.72
N GLN A 134 22.15 30.44 -9.44
CA GLN A 134 22.92 29.94 -8.31
C GLN A 134 22.39 30.75 -7.10
N GLN A 135 22.61 30.24 -5.90
CA GLN A 135 22.39 30.88 -4.59
C GLN A 135 22.08 32.39 -4.59
N GLN A 136 21.11 32.79 -3.76
CA GLN A 136 21.41 33.82 -2.77
C GLN A 136 20.51 33.73 -1.53
N SER A 137 21.21 33.60 -0.39
CA SER A 137 20.74 33.77 0.98
C SER A 137 20.82 35.25 1.32
N VAL A 138 19.75 35.88 1.79
CA VAL A 138 19.87 36.97 2.77
C VAL A 138 18.56 37.17 3.55
N SER A 139 18.73 37.25 4.87
CA SER A 139 17.74 37.68 5.86
C SER A 139 17.23 39.10 5.62
N LEU A 140 15.97 39.35 5.99
CA LEU A 140 15.55 40.39 6.94
C LEU A 140 14.32 39.87 7.71
#